data_AF-A0A5C3KN63-F1
#
_entry.id   AF-A0A5C3KN63-F1
#
_cell.length_a   1.000
_cell.length_b   1.000
_cell.length_c   1.000
_cell.angle_alpha   90.00
_cell.angle_beta   90.00
_cell.angle_gamma   90.00
#
_symmetry.space_group_name_H-M   'P 1'
#
loop_
_entity.id
_entity.type
_entity.pdbx_description
1 polymer ?
#
loop_
_entity_poly.entity_id
_entity_poly.type
_entity_poly.pdbx_seq_one_letter_code
_entity_poly.pdbx_strand_id
1 'polypeptide(L)'
;MVNVSSPEFRDSLGMVVARTIYSNFVVTIFTSGIQCFMAFYCVTIFLETPKEARKGRIPYIVIGCMIFVVYTLGACTDVSIPFDVLLKASNGIEFTNEYSMPDWRDYFSLGCLTLLLIIGDGVMLYRCYLILSGNWRWLIGLPLITYLGTIALSIYHSVILFQDKGPALFNAMEGTRVALSVITNILITSFIAFRLINAHRHLSESLNSQRVAVYKTAAHIVIESALPLAIAGILYAALLYADMSARIRRVDVRGIFAAGGAMAALYYAFLAISPQMIIFRVTTGRSWMKPASSSSDSDAFSRSLAFTRGVPAEQSLYLSNVGDDSDAARDGSSNERSDSDQGSAKGGEKV
;
A
#
# COMPACT_ATOMS: atom_id res chain seq x y z
N MET A 1 -42.94 -3.65 -20.19
CA MET A 1 -42.60 -3.91 -18.77
C MET A 1 -41.97 -5.28 -18.69
N VAL A 2 -40.74 -5.39 -18.18
CA VAL A 2 -40.10 -6.71 -17.97
C VAL A 2 -40.89 -7.45 -16.90
N ASN A 3 -41.29 -8.69 -17.19
CA ASN A 3 -41.98 -9.52 -16.19
C ASN A 3 -40.96 -10.08 -15.20
N VAL A 4 -40.62 -9.29 -14.18
CA VAL A 4 -39.59 -9.60 -13.18
C VAL A 4 -39.90 -10.87 -12.37
N SER A 5 -41.15 -11.35 -12.40
CA SER A 5 -41.55 -12.60 -11.73
C SER A 5 -41.47 -13.83 -12.62
N SER A 6 -41.08 -13.72 -13.90
CA SER A 6 -40.96 -14.91 -14.76
C SER A 6 -39.79 -15.79 -14.30
N PRO A 7 -39.92 -17.13 -14.37
CA PRO A 7 -38.84 -18.04 -14.01
C PRO A 7 -37.60 -17.83 -14.90
N GLU A 8 -37.78 -17.53 -16.18
CA GLU A 8 -36.70 -17.20 -17.12
C GLU A 8 -35.92 -15.95 -16.70
N PHE A 9 -36.61 -14.92 -16.20
CA PHE A 9 -35.94 -13.72 -15.71
C PHE A 9 -35.09 -14.02 -14.47
N ARG A 10 -35.63 -14.81 -13.53
CA ARG A 10 -34.92 -15.22 -12.31
C ARG A 10 -33.69 -16.07 -12.61
N ASP A 11 -33.83 -17.01 -13.54
CA ASP A 11 -32.71 -17.84 -13.99
C ASP A 11 -31.62 -17.00 -14.65
N SER A 12 -32.00 -16.13 -15.59
CA SER A 12 -31.07 -15.21 -16.23
C SER A 12 -30.37 -14.29 -15.23
N LEU A 13 -31.10 -13.76 -14.24
CA LEU A 13 -30.53 -12.96 -13.17
C LEU A 13 -29.53 -13.78 -12.33
N GLY A 14 -29.89 -15.00 -11.94
CA GLY A 14 -29.00 -15.88 -11.18
C GLY A 14 -27.71 -16.21 -11.92
N MET A 15 -27.78 -16.40 -13.25
CA MET A 15 -26.59 -16.57 -14.08
C MET A 15 -25.71 -15.31 -14.15
N VAL A 16 -26.31 -14.12 -14.18
CA VAL A 16 -25.56 -12.86 -14.07
C VAL A 16 -24.87 -12.76 -12.71
N VAL A 17 -25.59 -13.08 -11.63
CA VAL A 17 -25.04 -13.10 -10.27
C VAL A 17 -23.84 -14.04 -10.18
N ALA A 18 -23.98 -15.28 -10.66
CA ALA A 18 -22.89 -16.26 -10.68
C ALA A 18 -21.65 -15.77 -11.44
N ARG A 19 -21.84 -15.18 -12.64
CA ARG A 19 -20.74 -14.64 -13.45
C ARG A 19 -20.04 -13.47 -12.78
N THR A 20 -20.80 -12.55 -12.18
CA THR A 20 -20.27 -11.39 -11.47
C THR A 20 -19.46 -11.82 -10.25
N ILE A 21 -20.03 -12.71 -9.45
CA ILE A 21 -19.40 -13.29 -8.26
C ILE A 21 -18.09 -14.02 -8.65
N TYR A 22 -18.13 -14.87 -9.67
CA TYR A 22 -16.92 -15.55 -10.19
C TYR A 22 -15.83 -14.57 -10.64
N SER A 23 -16.21 -13.52 -11.38
CA SER A 23 -15.27 -12.50 -11.85
C SER A 23 -14.61 -11.77 -10.68
N ASN A 24 -15.36 -11.49 -9.62
CA ASN A 24 -14.83 -10.84 -8.42
C ASN A 24 -13.76 -11.71 -7.73
N PHE A 25 -13.92 -13.03 -7.70
CA PHE A 25 -12.90 -13.91 -7.11
C PHE A 25 -11.59 -13.91 -7.87
N VAL A 26 -11.64 -13.86 -9.20
CA VAL A 26 -10.42 -13.76 -10.01
C VAL A 26 -9.64 -12.49 -9.62
N VAL A 27 -10.35 -11.37 -9.43
CA VAL A 27 -9.76 -10.11 -8.95
C VAL A 27 -9.23 -10.23 -7.52
N THR A 28 -9.96 -10.88 -6.62
CA THR A 28 -9.55 -11.10 -5.22
C THR A 28 -8.28 -11.97 -5.14
N ILE A 29 -8.21 -13.07 -5.91
CA ILE A 29 -7.02 -13.94 -5.99
C ILE A 29 -5.84 -13.14 -6.54
N PHE A 30 -6.04 -12.40 -7.64
CA PHE A 30 -4.99 -11.57 -8.22
C PHE A 30 -4.48 -10.53 -7.22
N THR A 31 -5.39 -9.87 -6.50
CA THR A 31 -5.05 -8.90 -5.46
C THR A 31 -4.26 -9.53 -4.33
N SER A 32 -4.61 -10.75 -3.90
CA SER A 32 -3.86 -11.48 -2.87
C SER A 32 -2.42 -11.76 -3.31
N GLY A 33 -2.21 -12.01 -4.62
CA GLY A 33 -0.88 -12.14 -5.22
C GLY A 33 -0.07 -10.84 -5.17
N ILE A 34 -0.70 -9.70 -5.48
CA ILE A 34 -0.04 -8.38 -5.35
C ILE A 34 0.32 -8.10 -3.89
N GLN A 35 -0.58 -8.39 -2.96
CA GLN A 35 -0.35 -8.24 -1.52
C GLN A 35 0.83 -9.08 -1.03
N CYS A 36 0.87 -10.34 -1.46
CA CYS A 36 1.97 -11.26 -1.19
C CYS A 36 3.30 -10.65 -1.66
N PHE A 37 3.38 -10.25 -2.93
CA PHE A 37 4.57 -9.61 -3.50
C PHE A 37 5.01 -8.39 -2.69
N MET A 38 4.10 -7.44 -2.41
CA MET A 38 4.43 -6.23 -1.66
C MET A 38 4.94 -6.53 -0.24
N ALA A 39 4.30 -7.46 0.46
CA ALA A 39 4.67 -7.82 1.83
C ALA A 39 6.06 -8.48 1.86
N PHE A 40 6.31 -9.48 1.02
CA PHE A 40 7.62 -10.14 0.97
C PHE A 40 8.72 -9.20 0.52
N TYR A 41 8.47 -8.35 -0.49
CA TYR A 41 9.45 -7.37 -0.94
C TYR A 41 9.83 -6.36 0.16
N CYS A 42 8.85 -5.89 0.95
CA CYS A 42 9.12 -5.04 2.10
C CYS A 42 9.97 -5.73 3.17
N VAL A 43 9.72 -7.03 3.41
CA VAL A 43 10.52 -7.84 4.34
C VAL A 43 11.96 -8.00 3.82
N THR A 44 12.14 -8.32 2.53
CA THR A 44 13.47 -8.46 1.92
C THR A 44 14.28 -7.17 2.06
N ILE A 45 13.72 -6.02 1.69
CA ILE A 45 14.39 -4.72 1.83
C ILE A 45 14.76 -4.43 3.28
N PHE A 46 13.89 -4.80 4.23
CA PHE A 46 14.18 -4.62 5.64
C PHE A 46 15.35 -5.48 6.11
N LEU A 47 15.46 -6.71 5.62
CA LEU A 47 16.56 -7.62 5.92
C LEU A 47 17.87 -7.19 5.29
N GLU A 48 17.84 -6.54 4.12
CA GLU A 48 19.02 -5.97 3.46
C GLU A 48 19.49 -4.65 4.09
N THR A 49 18.58 -3.88 4.69
CA THR A 49 18.91 -2.60 5.32
C THR A 49 19.82 -2.82 6.54
N PRO A 50 20.92 -2.08 6.76
CA PRO A 50 21.78 -2.22 7.94
C PRO A 50 21.04 -1.90 9.26
N LYS A 51 21.43 -2.54 10.37
CA LYS A 51 20.71 -2.51 11.67
C LYS A 51 20.41 -1.08 12.17
N GLU A 52 21.33 -0.15 11.96
CA GLU A 52 21.20 1.25 12.37
C GLU A 52 20.06 1.97 11.62
N ALA A 53 19.83 1.64 10.34
CA ALA A 53 18.79 2.21 9.50
C ALA A 53 17.43 1.50 9.61
N ARG A 54 17.34 0.40 10.39
CA ARG A 54 16.09 -0.36 10.64
C ARG A 54 15.21 0.28 11.71
N LYS A 55 15.77 1.14 12.57
CA LYS A 55 15.07 1.69 13.73
C LYS A 55 13.84 2.48 13.28
N GLY A 56 12.65 2.04 13.72
CA GLY A 56 11.36 2.65 13.35
C GLY A 56 10.63 2.04 12.15
N ARG A 57 11.24 1.10 11.39
CA ARG A 57 10.58 0.45 10.24
C ARG A 57 9.78 -0.81 10.61
N ILE A 58 10.16 -1.47 11.70
CA ILE A 58 9.52 -2.68 12.22
C ILE A 58 7.99 -2.57 12.30
N PRO A 59 7.38 -1.53 12.91
CA PRO A 59 5.92 -1.48 13.02
C PRO A 59 5.23 -1.44 11.65
N TYR A 60 5.78 -0.73 10.67
CA TYR A 60 5.20 -0.67 9.32
C TYR A 60 5.22 -2.02 8.62
N ILE A 61 6.28 -2.80 8.80
CA ILE A 61 6.42 -4.13 8.19
C ILE A 61 5.48 -5.12 8.86
N VAL A 62 5.40 -5.10 10.19
CA VAL A 62 4.46 -5.96 10.94
C VAL A 62 3.02 -5.68 10.49
N ILE A 63 2.65 -4.40 10.36
CA ILE A 63 1.31 -4.02 9.90
C ILE A 63 1.10 -4.44 8.43
N GLY A 64 2.09 -4.27 7.56
CA GLY A 64 2.00 -4.76 6.17
C GLY A 64 1.83 -6.27 6.09
N CYS A 65 2.57 -7.06 6.87
CA CYS A 65 2.36 -8.50 6.95
C CYS A 65 0.98 -8.86 7.51
N MET A 66 0.50 -8.12 8.52
CA MET A 66 -0.83 -8.33 9.09
C MET A 66 -1.94 -8.06 8.06
N ILE A 67 -1.85 -6.96 7.29
CA ILE A 67 -2.79 -6.66 6.20
C ILE A 67 -2.81 -7.80 5.18
N PHE A 68 -1.64 -8.29 4.77
CA PHE A 68 -1.52 -9.39 3.81
C PHE A 68 -2.18 -10.68 4.36
N VAL A 69 -1.88 -11.08 5.59
CA VAL A 69 -2.43 -12.30 6.20
C VAL A 69 -3.94 -12.19 6.34
N VAL A 70 -4.46 -11.09 6.89
CA VAL A 70 -5.89 -10.89 7.10
C VAL A 70 -6.64 -10.87 5.76
N TYR A 71 -6.12 -10.16 4.76
CA TYR A 71 -6.72 -10.12 3.43
C TYR A 71 -6.74 -11.51 2.77
N THR A 72 -5.64 -12.25 2.85
CA THR A 72 -5.51 -13.56 2.23
C THR A 72 -6.43 -14.59 2.89
N LEU A 73 -6.55 -14.58 4.22
CA LEU A 73 -7.48 -15.46 4.93
C LEU A 73 -8.94 -15.17 4.57
N GLY A 74 -9.31 -13.89 4.50
CA GLY A 74 -10.62 -13.47 4.01
C GLY A 74 -10.87 -13.94 2.58
N ALA A 75 -9.93 -13.66 1.67
CA ALA A 75 -9.98 -14.06 0.28
C ALA A 75 -10.13 -15.58 0.09
N CYS A 76 -9.32 -16.40 0.77
CA CYS A 76 -9.42 -17.86 0.67
C CYS A 76 -10.78 -18.38 1.14
N THR A 77 -11.34 -17.77 2.19
CA THR A 77 -12.66 -18.14 2.70
C THR A 77 -13.77 -17.76 1.72
N ASP A 78 -13.72 -16.52 1.24
CA ASP A 78 -14.66 -15.93 0.28
C ASP A 78 -14.73 -16.72 -1.03
N VAL A 79 -13.58 -17.22 -1.51
CA VAL A 79 -13.49 -18.05 -2.74
C VAL A 79 -14.04 -19.47 -2.55
N SER A 80 -14.12 -19.99 -1.33
CA SER A 80 -14.57 -21.37 -1.11
C SER A 80 -16.09 -21.54 -1.20
N ILE A 81 -16.86 -20.56 -0.71
CA ILE A 81 -18.34 -20.51 -0.77
C ILE A 81 -18.88 -20.71 -2.20
N PRO A 82 -18.55 -19.85 -3.17
CA PRO A 82 -19.05 -19.94 -4.54
C PRO A 82 -18.63 -21.22 -5.26
N PHE A 83 -17.47 -21.78 -4.91
CA PHE A 83 -16.95 -22.99 -5.53
C PHE A 83 -17.85 -24.16 -5.14
N ASP A 84 -18.19 -24.28 -3.86
CA ASP A 84 -19.14 -25.29 -3.38
C ASP A 84 -20.53 -25.09 -3.97
N VAL A 85 -21.00 -23.83 -4.08
CA VAL A 85 -22.31 -23.51 -4.68
C VAL A 85 -22.33 -23.89 -6.16
N LEU A 86 -21.27 -23.58 -6.90
CA LEU A 86 -21.17 -23.89 -8.33
C LEU A 86 -21.15 -25.40 -8.60
N LEU A 87 -20.61 -26.21 -7.68
CA LEU A 87 -20.64 -27.67 -7.77
C LEU A 87 -22.04 -28.27 -7.51
N LYS A 88 -22.90 -27.55 -6.77
CA LYS A 88 -24.26 -28.00 -6.41
C LYS A 88 -25.33 -27.50 -7.37
N ALA A 89 -25.16 -26.30 -7.91
CA ALA A 89 -26.18 -25.63 -8.72
C ALA A 89 -26.10 -26.03 -10.21
N SER A 90 -27.24 -26.36 -10.82
CA SER A 90 -27.35 -26.66 -12.26
C SER A 90 -27.82 -25.47 -13.09
N ASN A 91 -28.49 -24.49 -12.47
CA ASN A 91 -29.07 -23.32 -13.11
C ASN A 91 -28.95 -22.07 -12.22
N GLY A 92 -29.33 -20.90 -12.74
CA GLY A 92 -29.16 -19.63 -12.03
C GLY A 92 -30.07 -19.51 -10.79
N ILE A 93 -31.26 -20.11 -10.84
CA ILE A 93 -32.19 -20.09 -9.70
C ILE A 93 -31.60 -20.88 -8.53
N GLU A 94 -31.14 -22.11 -8.79
CA GLU A 94 -30.47 -22.95 -7.80
C GLU A 94 -29.23 -22.27 -7.24
N PHE A 95 -28.42 -21.65 -8.09
CA PHE A 95 -27.25 -20.89 -7.66
C PHE A 95 -27.62 -19.82 -6.63
N THR A 96 -28.65 -19.00 -6.91
CA THR A 96 -29.08 -17.94 -5.99
C THR A 96 -29.67 -18.47 -4.69
N ASN A 97 -30.37 -19.61 -4.73
CA ASN A 97 -30.96 -20.21 -3.54
C ASN A 97 -29.88 -20.78 -2.61
N GLU A 98 -28.92 -21.53 -3.17
CA GLU A 98 -27.80 -22.11 -2.42
C GLU A 98 -26.88 -21.02 -1.88
N TYR A 99 -26.58 -19.98 -2.68
CA TYR A 99 -25.75 -18.85 -2.25
C TYR A 99 -26.39 -18.00 -1.14
N SER A 100 -27.73 -17.99 -1.05
CA SER A 100 -28.43 -17.22 -0.01
C SER A 100 -28.48 -17.95 1.35
N MET A 101 -28.03 -19.20 1.42
CA MET A 101 -28.01 -19.92 2.70
C MET A 101 -26.91 -19.36 3.61
N PRO A 102 -27.22 -19.06 4.89
CA PRO A 102 -26.22 -18.54 5.82
C PRO A 102 -25.07 -19.53 6.00
N ASP A 103 -23.83 -19.08 5.75
CA ASP A 103 -22.62 -19.87 5.98
C ASP A 103 -21.73 -19.18 7.04
N TRP A 104 -21.05 -19.98 7.87
CA TRP A 104 -20.11 -19.45 8.85
C TRP A 104 -18.96 -18.66 8.18
N ARG A 105 -18.64 -19.06 6.94
CA ARG A 105 -17.62 -18.45 6.09
C ARG A 105 -17.93 -16.99 5.76
N ASP A 106 -19.19 -16.63 5.60
CA ASP A 106 -19.60 -15.23 5.36
C ASP A 106 -19.24 -14.34 6.55
N TYR A 107 -19.51 -14.81 7.77
CA TYR A 107 -19.17 -14.07 8.99
C TYR A 107 -17.65 -13.95 9.17
N PHE A 108 -16.90 -15.01 8.86
CA PHE A 108 -15.45 -14.97 8.92
C PHE A 108 -14.85 -14.00 7.88
N SER A 109 -15.31 -14.07 6.63
CA SER A 109 -14.90 -13.17 5.55
C SER A 109 -15.20 -11.71 5.91
N LEU A 110 -16.40 -11.43 6.42
CA LEU A 110 -16.80 -10.09 6.87
C LEU A 110 -15.98 -9.61 8.08
N GLY A 111 -15.62 -10.51 8.99
CA GLY A 111 -14.72 -10.23 10.12
C GLY A 111 -13.32 -9.85 9.65
N CYS A 112 -12.75 -10.61 8.70
CA CYS A 112 -11.46 -10.29 8.07
C CYS A 112 -11.50 -8.93 7.36
N LEU A 113 -12.56 -8.65 6.60
CA LEU A 113 -12.75 -7.36 5.93
C LEU A 113 -12.86 -6.20 6.94
N THR A 114 -13.58 -6.40 8.04
CA THR A 114 -13.71 -5.40 9.11
C THR A 114 -12.36 -5.13 9.77
N LEU A 115 -11.60 -6.19 10.07
CA LEU A 115 -10.25 -6.07 10.64
C LEU A 115 -9.30 -5.36 9.67
N LEU A 116 -9.38 -5.68 8.38
CA LEU A 116 -8.62 -5.02 7.33
C LEU A 116 -8.93 -3.51 7.28
N LEU A 117 -10.20 -3.13 7.36
CA LEU A 117 -10.62 -1.73 7.40
C LEU A 117 -10.05 -1.02 8.63
N ILE A 118 -10.19 -1.63 9.81
CA ILE A 118 -9.65 -1.09 11.08
C ILE A 118 -8.14 -0.86 10.97
N ILE A 119 -7.40 -1.84 10.46
CA ILE A 119 -5.94 -1.72 10.34
C ILE A 119 -5.57 -0.72 9.24
N GLY A 120 -6.19 -0.81 8.07
CA GLY A 120 -5.90 0.03 6.91
C GLY A 120 -6.17 1.50 7.20
N ASP A 121 -7.41 1.84 7.54
CA ASP A 121 -7.81 3.22 7.87
C ASP A 121 -7.10 3.71 9.14
N GLY A 122 -6.86 2.82 10.11
CA GLY A 122 -6.11 3.12 11.33
C GLY A 122 -4.67 3.55 11.05
N VAL A 123 -3.98 2.90 10.11
CA VAL A 123 -2.63 3.32 9.66
C VAL A 123 -2.66 4.69 9.01
N MET A 124 -3.65 4.96 8.17
CA MET A 124 -3.82 6.27 7.52
C MET A 124 -4.05 7.36 8.57
N LEU A 125 -4.91 7.08 9.56
CA LEU A 125 -5.24 8.00 10.64
C LEU A 125 -4.03 8.25 11.55
N TYR A 126 -3.28 7.21 11.89
CA TYR A 126 -2.04 7.33 12.67
C TYR A 126 -1.00 8.21 11.95
N ARG A 127 -0.85 8.04 10.63
CA ARG A 127 0.02 8.90 9.81
C ARG A 127 -0.45 10.35 9.80
N CYS A 128 -1.76 10.57 9.69
CA CYS A 128 -2.36 11.90 9.81
C CYS A 128 -2.01 12.54 11.15
N TYR A 129 -2.16 11.79 12.25
CA TYR A 129 -1.81 12.24 13.60
C TYR A 129 -0.34 12.64 13.74
N LEU A 130 0.58 11.81 13.24
CA LEU A 130 2.01 12.12 13.30
C LEU A 130 2.39 13.37 12.49
N ILE A 131 1.76 13.60 11.34
CA ILE A 131 2.05 14.75 10.47
C ILE A 131 1.43 16.05 11.02
N LEU A 132 0.30 15.96 11.72
CA LEU A 132 -0.42 17.10 12.31
C LEU A 132 0.13 17.56 13.69
N SER A 133 1.43 17.42 13.95
CA SER A 133 2.03 17.91 15.20
C SER A 133 1.92 19.45 15.32
N GLY A 134 1.14 19.96 16.27
CA GLY A 134 1.02 21.40 16.59
C GLY A 134 -0.41 21.87 16.93
N ASN A 135 -0.69 23.16 16.68
CA ASN A 135 -1.98 23.83 16.99
C ASN A 135 -3.18 23.30 16.17
N TRP A 136 -2.95 22.47 15.15
CA TRP A 136 -3.98 21.99 14.23
C TRP A 136 -4.57 20.61 14.61
N ARG A 137 -4.23 20.10 15.80
CA ARG A 137 -4.73 18.81 16.31
C ARG A 137 -6.26 18.72 16.33
N TRP A 138 -6.97 19.83 16.50
CA TRP A 138 -8.44 19.84 16.48
C TRP A 138 -9.04 19.31 15.16
N LEU A 139 -8.31 19.48 14.04
CA LEU A 139 -8.77 19.06 12.72
C LEU A 139 -8.83 17.52 12.57
N ILE A 140 -8.12 16.76 13.42
CA ILE A 140 -8.15 15.29 13.42
C ILE A 140 -9.44 14.71 14.00
N GLY A 141 -10.21 15.51 14.73
CA GLY A 141 -11.45 15.05 15.34
C GLY A 141 -12.44 14.53 14.29
N LEU A 142 -12.49 15.18 13.12
CA LEU A 142 -13.44 14.82 12.07
C LEU A 142 -13.13 13.44 11.43
N PRO A 143 -11.90 13.16 10.95
CA PRO A 143 -11.50 11.82 10.49
C PRO A 143 -11.63 10.73 11.56
N LEU A 144 -11.38 11.08 12.83
CA LEU A 144 -11.53 10.13 13.93
C LEU A 144 -13.00 9.73 14.12
N ILE A 145 -13.93 10.68 14.07
CA ILE A 145 -15.37 10.42 14.18
C ILE A 145 -15.85 9.56 13.01
N THR A 146 -15.45 9.88 11.78
CA THR A 146 -15.86 9.10 10.60
C THR A 146 -15.26 7.69 10.62
N TYR A 147 -14.02 7.54 11.11
CA TYR A 147 -13.37 6.25 11.33
C TYR A 147 -14.13 5.40 12.37
N LEU A 148 -14.42 5.96 13.55
CA LEU A 148 -15.20 5.25 14.58
C LEU A 148 -16.62 4.90 14.09
N GLY A 149 -17.25 5.79 13.32
CA GLY A 149 -18.53 5.53 12.68
C GLY A 149 -18.45 4.36 11.69
N THR A 150 -17.35 4.23 10.94
CA THR A 150 -17.15 3.12 9.99
C THR A 150 -17.00 1.78 10.72
N ILE A 151 -16.32 1.77 11.87
CA ILE A 151 -16.24 0.57 12.73
C ILE A 151 -17.63 0.20 13.26
N ALA A 152 -18.37 1.17 13.80
CA ALA A 152 -19.73 0.95 14.31
C ALA A 152 -20.66 0.40 13.23
N LEU A 153 -20.61 0.97 12.02
CA LEU A 153 -21.37 0.48 10.87
C LEU A 153 -20.94 -0.93 10.43
N SER A 154 -19.66 -1.27 10.49
CA SER A 154 -19.16 -2.61 10.14
C SER A 154 -19.68 -3.68 11.11
N ILE A 155 -19.71 -3.36 12.40
CA ILE A 155 -20.30 -4.22 13.44
C ILE A 155 -21.81 -4.37 13.19
N TYR A 156 -22.51 -3.25 12.97
CA TYR A 156 -23.95 -3.27 12.72
C TYR A 156 -24.32 -4.03 11.44
N HIS A 157 -23.51 -3.91 10.39
CA HIS A 157 -23.66 -4.67 9.14
C HIS A 157 -23.56 -6.18 9.37
N SER A 158 -22.62 -6.61 10.22
CA SER A 158 -22.48 -8.02 10.63
C SER A 158 -23.72 -8.53 11.37
N VAL A 159 -24.34 -7.69 12.21
CA VAL A 159 -25.60 -8.03 12.89
C VAL A 159 -26.77 -8.17 11.91
N ILE A 160 -26.84 -7.30 10.89
CA ILE A 160 -27.90 -7.38 9.88
C ILE A 160 -27.77 -8.65 9.04
N LEU A 161 -26.54 -9.04 8.68
CA LEU A 161 -26.29 -10.31 8.00
C LEU A 161 -26.78 -11.49 8.84
N PHE A 162 -26.55 -11.46 10.16
CA PHE A 162 -27.03 -12.50 11.07
C PHE A 162 -28.56 -12.56 11.20
N GLN A 163 -29.23 -11.40 11.15
CA GLN A 163 -30.68 -11.31 11.34
C GLN A 163 -31.48 -11.52 10.06
N ASP A 164 -30.83 -11.71 8.90
CA ASP A 164 -31.44 -11.85 7.58
C ASP A 164 -32.60 -10.84 7.34
N LYS A 165 -32.32 -9.56 7.63
CA LYS A 165 -33.32 -8.47 7.50
C LYS A 165 -33.64 -8.08 6.05
N GLY A 166 -33.22 -8.89 5.08
CA GLY A 166 -33.47 -8.71 3.66
C GLY A 166 -32.44 -7.83 2.93
N PRO A 167 -32.39 -7.95 1.58
CA PRO A 167 -31.31 -7.40 0.77
C PRO A 167 -31.31 -5.87 0.66
N ALA A 168 -32.46 -5.21 0.80
CA ALA A 168 -32.55 -3.76 0.70
C ALA A 168 -31.88 -3.05 1.88
N LEU A 169 -32.09 -3.54 3.11
CA LEU A 169 -31.44 -2.99 4.30
C LEU A 169 -29.95 -3.31 4.30
N PHE A 170 -29.58 -4.53 3.89
CA PHE A 170 -28.19 -4.94 3.74
C PHE A 170 -27.43 -3.99 2.79
N ASN A 171 -27.94 -3.79 1.56
CA ASN A 171 -27.30 -2.92 0.57
C ASN A 171 -27.23 -1.45 1.02
N ALA A 172 -28.25 -0.94 1.73
CA ALA A 172 -28.23 0.42 2.27
C ALA A 172 -27.15 0.61 3.33
N MET A 173 -26.99 -0.36 4.24
CA MET A 173 -25.97 -0.31 5.28
C MET A 173 -24.58 -0.48 4.71
N GLU A 174 -24.41 -1.39 3.76
CA GLU A 174 -23.15 -1.57 3.05
C GLU A 174 -22.76 -0.30 2.29
N GLY A 175 -23.70 0.33 1.57
CA GLY A 175 -23.46 1.59 0.87
C GLY A 175 -23.10 2.74 1.81
N THR A 176 -23.72 2.80 3.00
CA THR A 176 -23.40 3.80 4.02
C THR A 176 -22.01 3.57 4.62
N ARG A 177 -21.66 2.30 4.90
CA ARG A 177 -20.35 1.90 5.42
C ARG A 177 -19.23 2.25 4.45
N VAL A 178 -19.40 1.90 3.17
CA VAL A 178 -18.46 2.23 2.08
C VAL A 178 -18.31 3.75 1.93
N ALA A 179 -19.43 4.49 1.86
CA ALA A 179 -19.39 5.94 1.73
C ALA A 179 -18.64 6.60 2.88
N LEU A 180 -18.86 6.16 4.13
CA LEU A 180 -18.19 6.72 5.30
C LEU A 180 -16.69 6.38 5.33
N SER A 181 -16.30 5.17 4.92
CA SER A 181 -14.89 4.79 4.75
C SER A 181 -14.20 5.66 3.69
N VAL A 182 -14.86 5.90 2.55
CA VAL A 182 -14.32 6.78 1.50
C VAL A 182 -14.18 8.21 1.98
N ILE A 183 -15.20 8.75 2.66
CA ILE A 183 -15.14 10.09 3.27
C ILE A 183 -13.95 10.18 4.23
N THR A 184 -13.77 9.18 5.10
CA THR A 184 -12.64 9.10 6.02
C THR A 184 -11.30 9.16 5.27
N ASN A 185 -11.14 8.35 4.22
CA ASN A 185 -9.92 8.30 3.42
C ASN A 185 -9.64 9.61 2.67
N ILE A 186 -10.67 10.25 2.10
CA ILE A 186 -10.55 11.55 1.44
C ILE A 186 -10.11 12.60 2.45
N LEU A 187 -10.75 12.69 3.61
CA LEU A 187 -10.42 13.67 4.64
C LEU A 187 -8.97 13.52 5.13
N ILE A 188 -8.56 12.28 5.43
CA ILE A 188 -7.19 11.99 5.84
C ILE A 188 -6.21 12.41 4.75
N THR A 189 -6.47 12.02 3.51
CA THR A 189 -5.61 12.35 2.36
C THR A 189 -5.51 13.86 2.14
N SER A 190 -6.64 14.57 2.16
CA SER A 190 -6.70 16.02 2.01
C SER A 190 -5.93 16.73 3.11
N PHE A 191 -6.04 16.31 4.36
CA PHE A 191 -5.29 16.91 5.47
C PHE A 191 -3.78 16.66 5.38
N ILE A 192 -3.39 15.43 5.04
CA ILE A 192 -1.98 15.10 4.82
C ILE A 192 -1.42 15.93 3.66
N ALA A 193 -2.09 15.94 2.51
CA ALA A 193 -1.65 16.68 1.33
C ALA A 193 -1.57 18.19 1.60
N PHE A 194 -2.61 18.78 2.20
CA PHE A 194 -2.66 20.20 2.53
C PHE A 194 -1.51 20.60 3.46
N ARG A 195 -1.27 19.81 4.52
CA ARG A 195 -0.19 20.10 5.47
C ARG A 195 1.18 19.99 4.82
N LEU A 196 1.38 19.00 3.95
CA LEU A 196 2.65 18.77 3.27
C LEU A 196 2.97 19.87 2.25
N ILE A 197 1.95 20.34 1.53
CA ILE A 197 2.05 21.48 0.62
C ILE A 197 2.31 22.77 1.41
N ASN A 198 1.62 22.99 2.53
CA ASN A 198 1.83 24.19 3.32
C ASN A 198 3.23 24.21 3.97
N ALA A 199 3.69 23.08 4.50
CA ALA A 199 5.05 22.93 5.00
C ALA A 199 6.08 23.18 3.89
N HIS A 200 5.85 22.67 2.69
CA HIS A 200 6.69 22.95 1.53
C HIS A 200 6.78 24.45 1.23
N ARG A 201 5.66 25.19 1.25
CA ARG A 201 5.67 26.65 1.00
C ARG A 201 6.53 27.39 2.03
N HIS A 202 6.33 27.11 3.32
CA HIS A 202 7.11 27.74 4.40
C HIS A 202 8.60 27.37 4.36
N LEU A 203 8.95 26.11 4.02
CA LEU A 203 10.35 25.69 3.95
C LEU A 203 11.04 26.16 2.65
N SER A 204 10.30 26.35 1.55
CA SER A 204 10.87 26.83 0.28
C SER A 204 11.40 28.26 0.36
N GLU A 205 10.94 29.04 1.34
CA GLU A 205 11.46 30.39 1.62
C GLU A 205 12.82 30.37 2.33
N SER A 206 13.26 29.24 2.90
CA SER A 206 14.43 29.18 3.79
C SER A 206 15.42 28.03 3.52
N LEU A 207 15.13 27.06 2.65
CA LEU A 207 15.96 25.86 2.45
C LEU A 207 16.24 25.51 0.98
N ASN A 208 17.39 24.86 0.75
CA ASN A 208 17.80 24.31 -0.56
C ASN A 208 16.73 23.37 -1.16
N SER A 209 16.51 23.52 -2.47
CA SER A 209 15.49 22.84 -3.30
C SER A 209 15.41 21.32 -3.13
N GLN A 210 16.52 20.65 -2.79
CA GLN A 210 16.59 19.19 -2.67
C GLN A 210 15.81 18.61 -1.49
N ARG A 211 15.75 19.31 -0.34
CA ARG A 211 14.92 18.87 0.82
C ARG A 211 13.43 19.13 0.59
N VAL A 212 13.12 20.10 -0.25
CA VAL A 212 11.76 20.54 -0.59
C VAL A 212 11.07 19.53 -1.53
N ALA A 213 11.82 18.89 -2.44
CA ALA A 213 11.32 17.86 -3.35
C ALA A 213 10.74 16.60 -2.64
N VAL A 214 11.25 16.27 -1.45
CA VAL A 214 10.81 15.11 -0.66
C VAL A 214 9.35 15.26 -0.22
N TYR A 215 8.94 16.46 0.20
CA TYR A 215 7.56 16.76 0.61
C TYR A 215 6.58 16.66 -0.56
N LYS A 216 6.95 17.16 -1.73
CA LYS A 216 6.12 17.05 -2.95
C LYS A 216 5.94 15.60 -3.38
N THR A 217 7.02 14.82 -3.35
CA THR A 217 6.99 13.39 -3.71
C THR A 217 6.09 12.60 -2.76
N ALA A 218 6.21 12.84 -1.45
CA ALA A 218 5.36 12.20 -0.46
C ALA A 218 3.88 12.59 -0.61
N ALA A 219 3.55 13.85 -0.95
CA ALA A 219 2.17 14.26 -1.22
C ALA A 219 1.59 13.50 -2.41
N HIS A 220 2.36 13.41 -3.50
CA HIS A 220 1.96 12.72 -4.71
C HIS A 220 1.66 11.25 -4.44
N ILE A 221 2.53 10.56 -3.70
CA ILE A 221 2.35 9.15 -3.35
C ILE A 221 1.02 8.92 -2.62
N VAL A 222 0.71 9.74 -1.61
CA VAL A 222 -0.52 9.58 -0.83
C VAL A 222 -1.75 9.80 -1.73
N ILE A 223 -1.75 10.86 -2.54
CA ILE A 223 -2.86 11.16 -3.46
C ILE A 223 -3.04 10.04 -4.49
N GLU A 224 -1.95 9.60 -5.13
CA GLU A 224 -1.95 8.55 -6.15
C GLU A 224 -2.46 7.22 -5.59
N SER A 225 -2.14 6.91 -4.33
CA SER A 225 -2.61 5.68 -3.66
C SER A 225 -4.06 5.75 -3.15
N ALA A 226 -4.59 6.94 -2.85
CA ALA A 226 -5.92 7.13 -2.27
C ALA A 226 -7.01 7.36 -3.33
N LEU A 227 -6.65 7.91 -4.50
CA LEU A 227 -7.58 8.27 -5.55
C LEU A 227 -8.32 7.05 -6.16
N PRO A 228 -7.68 5.93 -6.49
CA PRO A 228 -8.37 4.75 -7.00
C PRO A 228 -9.38 4.18 -6.00
N LEU A 229 -9.02 4.15 -4.71
CA LEU A 229 -9.89 3.71 -3.63
C LEU A 229 -11.13 4.60 -3.52
N ALA A 230 -10.94 5.92 -3.53
CA ALA A 230 -12.04 6.88 -3.42
C ALA A 230 -13.01 6.79 -4.60
N ILE A 231 -12.50 6.72 -5.84
CA ILE A 231 -13.33 6.63 -7.05
C ILE A 231 -14.12 5.32 -7.05
N ALA A 232 -13.46 4.17 -6.82
CA ALA A 232 -14.12 2.88 -6.79
C ALA A 232 -15.19 2.81 -5.70
N GLY A 233 -14.90 3.33 -4.50
CA GLY A 233 -15.84 3.34 -3.39
C GLY A 233 -17.05 4.26 -3.62
N ILE A 234 -16.87 5.45 -4.22
CA ILE A 234 -17.99 6.34 -4.58
C ILE A 234 -18.91 5.66 -5.59
N LEU A 235 -18.34 5.08 -6.65
CA LEU A 235 -19.12 4.40 -7.68
C LEU A 235 -19.84 3.17 -7.12
N TYR A 236 -19.16 2.39 -6.27
CA TYR A 236 -19.77 1.23 -5.63
C TYR A 236 -20.93 1.62 -4.71
N ALA A 237 -20.76 2.62 -3.84
CA ALA A 237 -21.84 3.12 -2.99
C ALA A 237 -23.03 3.64 -3.80
N ALA A 238 -22.77 4.39 -4.88
CA ALA A 238 -23.82 4.87 -5.78
C ALA A 238 -24.62 3.73 -6.42
N LEU A 239 -23.93 2.65 -6.84
CA LEU A 239 -24.57 1.48 -7.43
C LEU A 239 -25.40 0.68 -6.41
N LEU A 240 -24.98 0.63 -5.13
CA LEU A 240 -25.77 0.01 -4.06
C LEU A 240 -27.08 0.76 -3.81
N TYR A 241 -27.04 2.10 -3.78
CA TYR A 241 -28.27 2.91 -3.68
C TYR A 241 -29.13 2.80 -4.94
N ALA A 242 -28.51 2.71 -6.11
CA ALA A 242 -29.23 2.50 -7.37
C ALA A 242 -29.95 1.14 -7.38
N ASP A 243 -29.29 0.05 -6.97
CA ASP A 243 -29.87 -1.29 -6.86
C ASP A 243 -31.07 -1.30 -5.89
N MET A 244 -30.93 -0.68 -4.71
CA MET A 244 -32.03 -0.51 -3.76
C MET A 244 -33.24 0.17 -4.42
N SER A 245 -33.00 1.29 -5.12
CA SER A 245 -34.07 2.04 -5.80
C SER A 245 -34.72 1.25 -6.93
N ALA A 246 -33.93 0.46 -7.68
CA ALA A 246 -34.38 -0.33 -8.80
C ALA A 246 -35.24 -1.52 -8.35
N ARG A 247 -34.89 -2.15 -7.22
CA ARG A 247 -35.70 -3.21 -6.59
C ARG A 247 -37.06 -2.71 -6.14
N ILE A 248 -37.11 -1.53 -5.51
CA ILE A 248 -38.37 -0.88 -5.12
C ILE A 248 -39.25 -0.60 -6.35
N ARG A 249 -38.64 -0.15 -7.45
CA ARG A 249 -39.33 0.18 -8.71
C ARG A 249 -39.59 -1.02 -9.62
N ARG A 250 -39.15 -2.22 -9.26
CA ARG A 250 -39.24 -3.46 -10.07
C ARG A 250 -38.70 -3.28 -11.49
N VAL A 251 -37.54 -2.63 -11.61
CA VAL A 251 -36.83 -2.45 -12.89
C VAL A 251 -35.81 -3.58 -13.07
N ASP A 252 -35.35 -3.83 -14.30
CA ASP A 252 -34.27 -4.79 -14.55
C ASP A 252 -32.98 -4.37 -13.82
N VAL A 253 -32.53 -5.22 -12.89
CA VAL A 253 -31.36 -4.99 -12.03
C VAL A 253 -30.08 -5.64 -12.56
N ARG A 254 -30.13 -6.41 -13.64
CA ARG A 254 -29.00 -7.21 -14.13
C ARG A 254 -27.75 -6.36 -14.40
N GLY A 255 -27.92 -5.24 -15.09
CA GLY A 255 -26.82 -4.32 -15.40
C GLY A 255 -26.25 -3.62 -14.16
N ILE A 256 -27.11 -3.22 -13.22
CA ILE A 256 -26.71 -2.56 -11.97
C ILE A 256 -25.92 -3.54 -11.10
N PHE A 257 -26.38 -4.79 -10.99
CA PHE A 257 -25.70 -5.83 -10.22
C PHE A 257 -24.31 -6.13 -10.79
N ALA A 258 -24.20 -6.30 -12.11
CA ALA A 258 -22.92 -6.59 -12.75
C ALA A 258 -21.92 -5.42 -12.59
N ALA A 259 -22.37 -4.18 -12.82
CA ALA A 259 -21.54 -3.00 -12.60
C ALA A 259 -21.16 -2.83 -11.12
N GLY A 260 -22.11 -3.08 -10.21
CA GLY A 260 -21.92 -3.03 -8.77
C GLY A 260 -20.87 -4.02 -8.31
N GLY A 261 -20.93 -5.26 -8.80
CA GLY A 261 -19.92 -6.27 -8.50
C GLY A 261 -18.52 -5.89 -9.00
N ALA A 262 -18.40 -5.36 -10.23
CA ALA A 262 -17.11 -4.89 -10.75
C ALA A 262 -16.51 -3.76 -9.89
N MET A 263 -17.33 -2.78 -9.50
CA MET A 263 -16.88 -1.70 -8.61
C MET A 263 -16.57 -2.20 -7.20
N ALA A 264 -17.32 -3.18 -6.69
CA ALA A 264 -17.04 -3.84 -5.40
C ALA A 264 -15.65 -4.50 -5.42
N ALA A 265 -15.35 -5.27 -6.47
CA ALA A 265 -14.05 -5.93 -6.61
C ALA A 265 -12.90 -4.92 -6.61
N LEU A 266 -13.03 -3.82 -7.38
CA LEU A 266 -12.04 -2.75 -7.38
C LEU A 266 -11.92 -2.05 -6.03
N TYR A 267 -13.04 -1.73 -5.39
CA TYR A 267 -13.06 -1.08 -4.08
C TYR A 267 -12.34 -1.93 -3.02
N TYR A 268 -12.70 -3.20 -2.89
CA TYR A 268 -12.07 -4.10 -1.93
C TYR A 268 -10.61 -4.39 -2.23
N ALA A 269 -10.25 -4.47 -3.52
CA ALA A 269 -8.86 -4.60 -3.93
C ALA A 269 -8.05 -3.37 -3.50
N PHE A 270 -8.53 -2.17 -3.79
CA PHE A 270 -7.87 -0.92 -3.41
C PHE A 270 -7.88 -0.67 -1.90
N LEU A 271 -8.89 -1.16 -1.18
CA LEU A 271 -8.96 -1.06 0.28
C LEU A 271 -7.78 -1.80 0.92
N ALA A 272 -7.39 -2.95 0.37
CA ALA A 272 -6.21 -3.68 0.80
C ALA A 272 -4.91 -3.06 0.24
N ILE A 273 -4.89 -2.71 -1.05
CA ILE A 273 -3.67 -2.27 -1.74
C ILE A 273 -3.22 -0.88 -1.29
N SER A 274 -4.14 0.06 -1.05
CA SER A 274 -3.79 1.45 -0.73
C SER A 274 -2.87 1.59 0.49
N PRO A 275 -3.22 1.10 1.70
CA PRO A 275 -2.33 1.19 2.86
C PRO A 275 -1.00 0.47 2.64
N GLN A 276 -1.01 -0.63 1.88
CA GLN A 276 0.19 -1.41 1.56
C GLN A 276 1.10 -0.71 0.56
N MET A 277 0.55 -0.07 -0.46
CA MET A 277 1.30 0.73 -1.42
C MET A 277 1.98 1.90 -0.69
N ILE A 278 1.31 2.53 0.27
CA ILE A 278 1.91 3.57 1.07
C ILE A 278 3.03 3.01 1.97
N ILE A 279 2.83 1.86 2.62
CA ILE A 279 3.90 1.20 3.40
C ILE A 279 5.09 0.87 2.50
N PHE A 280 4.83 0.24 1.35
CA PHE A 280 5.81 -0.14 0.34
C PHE A 280 6.62 1.07 -0.15
N ARG A 281 5.95 2.18 -0.47
CA ARG A 281 6.64 3.41 -0.90
C ARG A 281 7.49 4.02 0.22
N VAL A 282 7.05 3.96 1.47
CA VAL A 282 7.84 4.47 2.61
C VAL A 282 9.05 3.59 2.91
N THR A 283 8.94 2.27 2.78
CA THR A 283 10.05 1.33 3.01
C THR A 283 11.07 1.36 1.88
N THR A 284 10.64 1.55 0.63
CA THR A 284 11.49 1.60 -0.57
C THR A 284 12.08 2.98 -0.88
N GLY A 285 11.29 4.06 -0.71
CA GLY A 285 11.59 5.39 -1.24
C GLY A 285 12.82 6.08 -0.64
N ARG A 286 13.30 5.67 0.53
CA ARG A 286 14.56 6.20 1.09
C ARG A 286 15.82 5.63 0.42
N SER A 287 15.71 4.51 -0.30
CA SER A 287 16.80 3.94 -1.10
C SER A 287 17.11 4.75 -2.35
N TRP A 288 16.10 5.42 -2.92
CA TRP A 288 16.20 6.20 -4.16
C TRP A 288 16.71 7.63 -3.96
N MET A 289 16.86 8.09 -2.71
CA MET A 289 17.30 9.44 -2.36
C MET A 289 18.82 9.56 -2.10
N LYS A 290 19.63 8.55 -2.45
CA LYS A 290 21.08 8.76 -2.47
C LYS A 290 21.40 9.73 -3.61
N PRO A 291 22.01 10.90 -3.33
CA PRO A 291 22.38 11.84 -4.38
C PRO A 291 23.36 11.16 -5.33
N ALA A 292 23.12 11.30 -6.63
CA ALA A 292 24.08 11.04 -7.70
C ALA A 292 25.21 12.08 -7.65
N SER A 293 25.92 12.14 -6.53
CA SER A 293 27.14 12.91 -6.33
C SER A 293 28.23 11.98 -5.80
N SER A 294 28.45 10.91 -6.56
CA SER A 294 29.71 10.19 -6.68
C SER A 294 29.71 9.53 -8.05
N SER A 295 30.13 10.28 -9.07
CA SER A 295 30.80 9.72 -10.25
C SER A 295 31.78 8.65 -9.76
N SER A 296 31.83 7.42 -10.26
CA SER A 296 31.79 6.93 -11.63
C SER A 296 31.37 5.44 -11.63
N ASP A 297 30.84 4.95 -12.76
CA ASP A 297 30.48 3.55 -13.05
C ASP A 297 29.36 2.92 -12.22
N SER A 298 28.11 3.17 -12.62
CA SER A 298 27.01 2.21 -12.34
C SER A 298 25.87 2.30 -13.36
N ASP A 299 26.21 2.23 -14.64
CA ASP A 299 25.37 1.48 -15.58
C ASP A 299 25.68 -0.02 -15.37
N ALA A 300 25.05 -0.60 -14.35
CA ALA A 300 25.03 -2.05 -14.14
C ALA A 300 23.73 -2.45 -13.43
N PHE A 301 22.61 -2.02 -14.01
CA PHE A 301 21.37 -2.74 -13.86
C PHE A 301 21.65 -4.19 -14.31
N SER A 302 21.45 -5.17 -13.42
CA SER A 302 21.75 -6.60 -13.60
C SER A 302 23.23 -7.00 -13.55
N ARG A 303 23.73 -7.31 -12.34
CA ARG A 303 24.61 -8.49 -12.18
C ARG A 303 23.98 -9.50 -11.22
N SER A 304 23.60 -10.61 -11.84
CA SER A 304 23.16 -11.88 -11.30
C SER A 304 24.13 -12.44 -10.24
N LEU A 305 23.59 -13.28 -9.35
CA LEU A 305 24.29 -14.04 -8.31
C LEU A 305 25.63 -14.61 -8.79
N ALA A 306 26.73 -14.15 -8.18
CA ALA A 306 28.01 -14.85 -8.24
C ALA A 306 28.21 -15.62 -6.92
N PHE A 307 28.13 -16.94 -7.00
CA PHE A 307 28.49 -17.85 -5.91
C PHE A 307 30.00 -17.85 -5.69
N THR A 308 30.44 -17.36 -4.54
CA THR A 308 31.81 -17.53 -4.05
C THR A 308 32.02 -18.99 -3.61
N ARG A 309 32.73 -19.80 -4.41
CA ARG A 309 33.42 -21.01 -3.94
C ARG A 309 34.91 -20.70 -3.90
N GLY A 310 35.48 -20.73 -2.70
CA GLY A 310 36.89 -20.44 -2.45
C GLY A 310 37.82 -21.61 -2.76
N VAL A 311 39.11 -21.28 -2.89
CA VAL A 311 40.26 -22.14 -2.57
C VAL A 311 41.39 -21.22 -2.07
N PRO A 312 42.05 -21.51 -0.93
CA PRO A 312 43.22 -20.77 -0.46
C PRO A 312 44.54 -21.28 -1.05
N ALA A 313 45.54 -20.42 -1.00
CA ALA A 313 46.89 -20.54 -1.56
C ALA A 313 47.69 -21.80 -1.13
N GLU A 314 48.57 -22.30 -2.00
CA GLU A 314 50.03 -22.28 -1.82
C GLU A 314 50.81 -22.99 -2.96
N GLN A 315 51.96 -22.38 -3.29
CA GLN A 315 53.24 -22.97 -3.71
C GLN A 315 53.45 -23.70 -5.06
N SER A 316 54.18 -22.97 -5.92
CA SER A 316 55.44 -23.40 -6.58
C SER A 316 55.29 -24.34 -7.79
N LEU A 317 56.10 -24.34 -8.86
CA LEU A 317 57.53 -24.08 -9.05
C LEU A 317 57.82 -24.18 -10.58
N TYR A 318 58.92 -23.56 -11.04
CA TYR A 318 59.65 -23.78 -12.32
C TYR A 318 58.97 -23.28 -13.61
N LEU A 319 59.60 -22.58 -14.56
CA LEU A 319 60.99 -22.30 -15.03
C LEU A 319 60.89 -20.98 -15.85
N SER A 320 61.87 -20.12 -16.13
CA SER A 320 63.35 -20.12 -16.25
C SER A 320 63.73 -18.65 -16.52
N ASN A 321 64.61 -17.97 -15.77
CA ASN A 321 66.08 -17.92 -15.78
C ASN A 321 66.78 -17.31 -17.03
N VAL A 322 67.90 -16.60 -16.76
CA VAL A 322 68.91 -15.92 -17.64
C VAL A 322 68.65 -14.40 -17.84
N GLY A 323 69.53 -13.44 -17.53
CA GLY A 323 70.91 -13.32 -16.99
C GLY A 323 71.16 -11.79 -16.78
N ASP A 324 71.82 -11.31 -15.73
CA ASP A 324 73.28 -11.24 -15.44
C ASP A 324 73.90 -9.85 -15.77
N ASP A 325 74.60 -9.28 -14.77
CA ASP A 325 75.64 -8.20 -14.79
C ASP A 325 75.34 -6.81 -15.41
N SER A 326 75.91 -5.65 -15.03
CA SER A 326 76.79 -5.15 -13.94
C SER A 326 76.87 -3.59 -14.06
N ASP A 327 77.41 -2.94 -13.02
CA ASP A 327 78.20 -1.68 -13.02
C ASP A 327 77.61 -0.23 -12.98
N ALA A 328 78.07 0.47 -11.92
CA ALA A 328 78.75 1.77 -11.88
C ALA A 328 77.99 3.14 -11.78
N ALA A 329 77.97 3.64 -10.53
CA ALA A 329 78.56 4.92 -10.04
C ALA A 329 78.32 6.28 -10.73
N ARG A 330 77.72 7.23 -9.96
CA ARG A 330 78.21 8.62 -9.67
C ARG A 330 77.14 9.34 -8.81
N ASP A 331 77.39 9.68 -7.53
CA ASP A 331 78.11 10.86 -7.01
C ASP A 331 77.35 12.18 -7.29
N GLY A 332 76.96 13.07 -6.37
CA GLY A 332 77.16 13.22 -4.93
C GLY A 332 76.63 14.61 -4.48
N SER A 333 76.46 14.79 -3.16
CA SER A 333 76.43 16.07 -2.39
C SER A 333 75.24 17.05 -2.59
N SER A 334 74.36 17.31 -1.60
CA SER A 334 74.56 18.05 -0.32
C SER A 334 74.90 19.55 -0.55
N ASN A 335 74.43 20.55 0.19
CA ASN A 335 73.93 20.63 1.57
C ASN A 335 73.41 22.07 1.84
N GLU A 336 72.59 22.24 2.88
CA GLU A 336 72.57 23.34 3.91
C GLU A 336 72.61 24.84 3.48
N ARG A 337 72.04 25.85 4.16
CA ARG A 337 71.68 26.16 5.57
C ARG A 337 70.87 27.49 5.54
N SER A 338 69.86 27.71 6.38
CA SER A 338 69.89 28.58 7.61
C SER A 338 70.26 30.05 7.33
N ASP A 339 69.67 31.10 7.92
CA ASP A 339 69.07 31.23 9.25
C ASP A 339 68.41 32.62 9.42
N SER A 340 67.55 32.74 10.44
CA SER A 340 67.30 33.88 11.36
C SER A 340 66.99 35.31 10.88
N ASP A 341 65.87 35.90 11.36
CA ASP A 341 65.81 36.92 12.47
C ASP A 341 64.43 37.66 12.45
N GLN A 342 63.61 37.61 13.51
CA GLN A 342 63.53 38.45 14.74
C GLN A 342 62.75 39.78 14.65
N GLY A 343 61.76 39.88 15.57
CA GLY A 343 61.28 41.10 16.24
C GLY A 343 60.27 42.00 15.48
N SER A 344 59.40 42.80 16.10
CA SER A 344 58.91 42.97 17.47
C SER A 344 57.78 44.04 17.41
N ALA A 345 56.77 43.88 18.27
CA ALA A 345 56.02 44.92 18.99
C ALA A 345 54.99 45.90 18.34
N LYS A 346 53.90 46.08 19.12
CA LYS A 346 52.94 47.22 19.26
C LYS A 346 51.95 47.44 18.11
N GLY A 347 50.64 47.62 18.29
CA GLY A 347 49.85 48.15 19.41
C GLY A 347 49.03 49.34 18.86
N GLY A 348 47.70 49.38 19.03
CA GLY A 348 46.92 50.55 18.59
C GLY A 348 45.42 50.35 18.38
N GLU A 349 44.68 50.68 19.43
CA GLU A 349 43.25 50.99 19.52
C GLU A 349 42.87 52.26 18.73
N LYS A 350 41.69 52.29 18.05
CA LYS A 350 40.69 53.39 18.12
C LYS A 350 39.53 53.28 17.12
N VAL A 351 38.34 53.47 17.70
CA VAL A 351 37.03 53.98 17.20
C VAL A 351 36.24 53.11 16.24
#